data_AF-A0A8B8NDD6-F1
#
_entry.id   AF-A0A8B8NDD6-F1
#
_cell.length_a   1.000
_cell.length_b   1.000
_cell.length_c   1.000
_cell.angle_alpha   90.00
_cell.angle_beta   90.00
_cell.angle_gamma   90.00
#
_symmetry.space_group_name_H-M   'P 1'
#
loop_
_entity.id
_entity.type
_entity.pdbx_description
1 polymer ?
#
loop_
_entity_poly.entity_id
_entity_poly.type
_entity_poly.pdbx_seq_one_letter_code
_entity_poly.pdbx_strand_id
1 'polypeptide(L)'
;LKSLGADLAIDYTKVNFEDLPEKFDVVYDTVGQSAKAVKAVKPGGSVVEIVELDKELPPPAFSFRATSDRWTLEKVKPLLESGKVKPVIDPKSPFSFTQVIEAFSYLQTRRATGKVVIHPVP
;
A
#
# COMPACT_ATOMS: atom_id res chain seq x y z
N LEU A 1 -2.66 12.21 -2.46
CA LEU A 1 -1.55 11.46 -3.09
C LEU A 1 -0.36 12.37 -3.40
N LYS A 2 -0.53 13.45 -4.18
CA LYS A 2 0.57 14.42 -4.41
C LYS A 2 1.17 15.00 -3.12
N SER A 3 0.31 15.27 -2.12
CA SER A 3 0.74 15.67 -0.77
C SER A 3 1.60 14.64 -0.03
N LEU A 4 1.64 13.39 -0.48
CA LEU A 4 2.48 12.32 0.05
C LEU A 4 3.72 12.07 -0.82
N GLY A 5 3.93 12.86 -1.89
CA GLY A 5 5.10 12.77 -2.77
C GLY A 5 4.88 12.04 -4.10
N ALA A 6 3.64 11.70 -4.47
CA ALA A 6 3.38 11.14 -5.80
C ALA A 6 3.46 12.24 -6.88
N ASP A 7 4.36 12.09 -7.85
CA ASP A 7 4.47 13.00 -9.01
C ASP A 7 3.28 12.84 -9.98
N LEU A 8 2.91 11.59 -10.25
CA LEU A 8 1.75 11.19 -11.05
C LEU A 8 0.74 10.42 -10.19
N ALA A 9 -0.53 10.83 -10.25
CA ALA A 9 -1.64 10.13 -9.60
C ALA A 9 -2.66 9.71 -10.67
N ILE A 10 -2.88 8.41 -10.80
CA ILE A 10 -3.77 7.82 -11.81
C ILE A 10 -5.12 7.48 -11.16
N ASP A 11 -6.20 7.97 -11.77
CA ASP A 11 -7.56 7.57 -11.42
C ASP A 11 -7.91 6.27 -12.13
N TYR A 12 -7.76 5.15 -11.41
CA TYR A 12 -8.00 3.81 -11.96
C TYR A 12 -9.45 3.57 -12.40
N THR A 13 -10.40 4.44 -12.01
CA THR A 13 -11.81 4.33 -12.46
C THR A 13 -12.01 4.90 -13.87
N LYS A 14 -11.01 5.60 -14.40
CA LYS A 14 -11.08 6.26 -15.72
C LYS A 14 -10.06 5.70 -16.70
N VAL A 15 -8.90 5.28 -16.22
CA VAL A 15 -7.78 4.82 -17.07
C VAL A 15 -7.13 3.59 -16.45
N ASN A 16 -6.86 2.61 -17.30
CA ASN A 16 -6.05 1.44 -16.96
C ASN A 16 -4.57 1.85 -16.97
N PHE A 17 -3.85 1.65 -15.86
CA PHE A 17 -2.44 2.04 -15.75
C PHE A 17 -1.54 1.20 -16.67
N GLU A 18 -1.93 -0.04 -16.97
CA GLU A 18 -1.19 -0.96 -17.83
C GLU A 18 -1.16 -0.52 -19.31
N ASP A 19 -2.16 0.25 -19.72
CA ASP A 19 -2.33 0.75 -21.09
C ASP A 19 -1.57 2.07 -21.32
N LEU A 20 -0.99 2.66 -20.27
CA LEU A 20 -0.18 3.87 -20.40
C LEU A 20 1.13 3.56 -21.15
N PRO A 21 1.60 4.51 -21.98
CA PRO A 21 2.89 4.37 -22.68
C PRO A 21 4.07 4.43 -21.72
N GLU A 22 3.93 5.16 -20.61
CA GLU A 22 4.94 5.21 -19.56
C GLU A 22 5.04 3.85 -18.84
N LYS A 23 6.29 3.40 -18.62
CA LYS A 23 6.61 2.16 -17.92
C LYS A 23 7.56 2.47 -16.77
N PHE A 24 7.49 1.66 -15.71
CA PHE A 24 8.21 1.89 -14.46
C PHE A 24 9.34 0.88 -14.25
N ASP A 25 10.41 1.29 -13.59
CA ASP A 25 11.51 0.38 -13.23
C ASP A 25 11.07 -0.63 -12.15
N VAL A 26 10.15 -0.22 -11.28
CA VAL A 26 9.54 -1.04 -10.23
C VAL A 26 8.04 -0.81 -10.20
N VAL A 27 7.26 -1.89 -10.11
CA VAL A 27 5.83 -1.84 -9.82
C VAL A 27 5.56 -2.57 -8.50
N TYR A 28 4.99 -1.86 -7.52
CA TYR A 28 4.60 -2.43 -6.24
C TYR A 28 3.07 -2.58 -6.18
N ASP A 29 2.59 -3.82 -6.24
CA ASP A 29 1.19 -4.17 -6.21
C ASP A 29 0.69 -4.44 -4.78
N THR A 30 -0.22 -3.58 -4.31
CA THR A 30 -0.90 -3.69 -3.01
C THR A 30 -2.39 -4.02 -3.15
N VAL A 31 -2.84 -4.45 -4.33
CA VAL A 31 -4.25 -4.70 -4.66
C VAL A 31 -4.50 -6.15 -5.11
N GLY A 32 -3.50 -6.80 -5.74
CA GLY A 32 -3.61 -8.16 -6.27
C GLY A 32 -4.04 -8.16 -7.74
N GLN A 33 -3.30 -7.43 -8.56
CA GLN A 33 -3.46 -7.28 -10.01
C GLN A 33 -2.12 -7.48 -10.73
N SER A 34 -1.30 -8.45 -10.31
CA SER A 34 0.04 -8.67 -10.87
C SER A 34 0.04 -8.89 -12.38
N ALA A 35 -0.99 -9.54 -12.93
CA ALA A 35 -1.19 -9.71 -14.38
C ALA A 35 -1.28 -8.38 -15.16
N LYS A 36 -1.71 -7.30 -14.51
CA LYS A 36 -1.67 -5.94 -15.06
C LYS A 36 -0.35 -5.26 -14.74
N ALA A 37 0.16 -5.43 -13.52
CA ALA A 37 1.44 -4.86 -13.08
C ALA A 37 2.62 -5.21 -13.99
N VAL A 38 2.71 -6.47 -14.45
CA VAL A 38 3.79 -6.92 -15.37
C VAL A 38 3.74 -6.25 -16.75
N LYS A 39 2.62 -5.66 -17.15
CA LYS A 39 2.52 -4.88 -18.40
C LYS A 39 2.96 -3.42 -18.23
N ALA A 40 3.07 -2.94 -16.99
CA ALA A 40 3.47 -1.59 -16.64
C ALA A 40 4.96 -1.48 -16.28
N VAL A 41 5.67 -2.61 -16.14
CA VAL A 41 7.10 -2.62 -15.83
C VAL A 41 7.95 -2.57 -17.10
N LYS A 42 9.12 -1.93 -17.02
CA LYS A 42 10.13 -1.95 -18.09
C LYS A 42 10.78 -3.34 -18.22
N PRO A 43 11.36 -3.69 -19.39
CA PRO A 43 12.25 -4.84 -19.50
C PRO A 43 13.38 -4.78 -18.46
N GLY A 44 13.57 -5.87 -17.71
CA GLY A 44 14.56 -5.94 -16.63
C GLY A 44 14.13 -5.29 -15.29
N GLY A 45 12.95 -4.69 -15.22
CA GLY A 45 12.39 -4.16 -13.99
C GLY A 45 11.79 -5.24 -13.07
N SER A 46 11.30 -4.82 -11.91
CA SER A 46 10.75 -5.72 -10.88
C SER A 46 9.28 -5.45 -10.60
N VAL A 47 8.51 -6.52 -10.38
CA VAL A 47 7.14 -6.45 -9.89
C VAL A 47 7.06 -7.16 -8.54
N VAL A 48 6.56 -6.46 -7.52
CA VAL A 48 6.45 -6.98 -6.15
C VAL A 48 4.98 -6.94 -5.71
N GLU A 49 4.42 -8.05 -5.26
CA GLU A 49 3.03 -8.15 -4.77
C GLU A 49 2.98 -8.59 -3.29
N ILE A 50 2.01 -8.08 -2.52
CA ILE A 50 1.79 -8.47 -1.11
C ILE A 50 0.39 -9.04 -0.79
N VAL A 51 -0.48 -9.21 -1.80
CA VAL A 51 -1.86 -9.67 -1.59
C VAL A 51 -1.99 -11.18 -1.77
N GLU A 52 -1.16 -11.79 -2.62
CA GLU A 52 -1.08 -13.24 -2.83
C GLU A 52 -2.47 -13.86 -3.18
N LEU A 53 -3.25 -13.18 -4.02
CA LEU A 53 -4.55 -13.68 -4.48
C LEU A 53 -4.42 -14.71 -5.61
N ASP A 54 -3.39 -14.56 -6.44
CA ASP A 54 -3.15 -15.42 -7.59
C ASP A 54 -2.46 -16.72 -7.17
N LYS A 55 -2.88 -17.83 -7.80
CA LYS A 55 -2.24 -19.14 -7.57
C LYS A 55 -0.80 -19.18 -8.05
N GLU A 56 -0.51 -18.45 -9.12
CA GLU A 56 0.82 -18.33 -9.72
C GLU A 56 1.04 -16.87 -10.13
N LEU A 57 2.24 -16.36 -9.88
CA LEU A 57 2.60 -14.99 -10.23
C LEU A 57 3.20 -14.95 -11.65
N PRO A 58 2.75 -14.03 -12.51
CA PRO A 58 3.32 -13.88 -13.84
C PRO A 58 4.76 -13.33 -13.75
N PRO A 59 5.75 -13.91 -14.42
CA PRO A 59 7.09 -13.34 -14.46
C PRO A 59 7.08 -11.88 -15.02
N PRO A 60 7.87 -10.95 -14.46
CA PRO A 60 8.88 -11.13 -13.40
C PRO A 60 8.33 -10.89 -11.97
N ALA A 61 7.02 -11.00 -11.74
CA ALA A 61 6.43 -10.74 -10.43
C ALA A 61 6.84 -11.79 -9.39
N PHE A 62 7.05 -11.32 -8.16
CA PHE A 62 7.27 -12.17 -6.99
C PHE A 62 6.55 -11.57 -5.79
N SER A 63 6.21 -12.41 -4.80
CA SER A 63 5.67 -11.98 -3.53
C SER A 63 6.70 -12.11 -2.42
N PHE A 64 6.48 -11.36 -1.35
CA PHE A 64 7.16 -11.57 -0.10
C PHE A 64 6.23 -11.25 1.06
N ARG A 65 6.53 -11.84 2.21
CA ARG A 65 5.92 -11.45 3.48
C ARG A 65 6.92 -10.65 4.28
N ALA A 66 6.52 -9.46 4.69
CA ALA A 66 7.35 -8.63 5.55
C ALA A 66 7.62 -9.37 6.86
N THR A 67 8.89 -9.42 7.26
CA THR A 67 9.27 -9.87 8.60
C THR A 67 9.23 -8.65 9.51
N SER A 68 8.54 -8.77 10.67
CA SER A 68 8.53 -7.71 11.66
C SER A 68 9.85 -7.72 12.43
N ASP A 69 10.60 -6.63 12.35
CA ASP A 69 11.89 -6.52 13.02
C ASP A 69 12.16 -5.10 13.56
N ARG A 70 12.90 -5.04 14.67
CA ARG A 70 13.27 -3.80 15.36
C ARG A 70 14.17 -2.90 14.49
N TRP A 71 15.07 -3.50 13.74
CA TRP A 71 16.11 -2.81 12.99
C TRP A 71 15.52 -1.93 11.87
N THR A 72 14.46 -2.42 11.23
CA THR A 72 13.67 -1.66 10.25
C THR A 72 13.03 -0.43 10.90
N LEU A 73 12.46 -0.54 12.11
CA LEU A 73 11.92 0.61 12.83
C LEU A 73 13.00 1.62 13.21
N GLU A 74 14.18 1.16 13.65
CA GLU A 74 15.31 2.04 13.98
C GLU A 74 15.80 2.82 12.75
N LYS A 75 15.79 2.21 11.55
CA LYS A 75 16.11 2.89 10.29
C LYS A 75 15.06 3.93 9.89
N VAL A 76 13.78 3.67 10.15
CA VAL A 76 12.67 4.57 9.77
C VAL A 76 12.48 5.70 10.78
N LYS A 77 12.87 5.51 12.04
CA LYS A 77 12.78 6.51 13.12
C LYS A 77 13.26 7.93 12.73
N PRO A 78 14.47 8.15 12.18
CA PRO A 78 14.90 9.51 11.82
C PRO A 78 14.04 10.16 10.72
N LEU A 79 13.42 9.35 9.85
CA LEU A 79 12.51 9.86 8.82
C LEU A 79 11.17 10.31 9.42
N LEU A 80 10.71 9.63 10.46
CA LEU A 80 9.53 10.02 11.24
C LEU A 80 9.80 11.29 12.06
N GLU A 81 10.93 11.33 12.78
CA GLU A 81 11.32 12.47 13.62
C GLU A 81 11.54 13.75 12.80
N SER A 82 12.12 13.63 11.60
CA SER A 82 12.28 14.76 10.68
C SER A 82 11.00 15.15 9.92
N GLY A 83 9.93 14.36 10.04
CA GLY A 83 8.66 14.59 9.34
C GLY A 83 8.72 14.35 7.82
N LYS A 84 9.80 13.77 7.29
CA LYS A 84 9.91 13.35 5.88
C LYS A 84 8.96 12.20 5.56
N VAL A 85 8.77 11.30 6.52
CA VAL A 85 7.73 10.27 6.50
C VAL A 85 6.72 10.61 7.59
N LYS A 86 5.43 10.57 7.25
CA LYS A 86 4.35 10.93 8.17
C LYS A 86 3.33 9.79 8.27
N PRO A 87 2.81 9.49 9.48
CA PRO A 87 1.67 8.59 9.59
C PRO A 87 0.45 9.22 8.91
N VAL A 88 -0.29 8.41 8.17
CA VAL A 88 -1.59 8.80 7.59
C VAL A 88 -2.66 8.02 8.33
N ILE A 89 -3.46 8.73 9.11
CA ILE A 89 -4.54 8.16 9.92
C ILE A 89 -5.86 8.40 9.20
N ASP A 90 -6.70 7.36 9.17
CA ASP A 90 -8.00 7.47 8.55
C ASP A 90 -8.89 8.49 9.28
N PRO A 91 -9.63 9.37 8.58
CA PRO A 91 -10.50 10.36 9.22
C PRO A 91 -11.56 9.82 10.17
N LYS A 92 -11.93 8.53 10.06
CA LYS A 92 -12.86 7.88 11.00
C LYS A 92 -12.18 7.40 12.29
N SER A 93 -10.86 7.53 12.40
CA SER A 93 -10.09 7.16 13.59
C SER A 93 -9.89 8.35 14.54
N PRO A 94 -9.66 8.11 15.85
CA PRO A 94 -9.62 6.79 16.48
C PRO A 94 -11.03 6.24 16.79
N PHE A 95 -11.15 4.93 16.78
CA PHE A 95 -12.27 4.21 17.38
C PHE A 95 -11.91 3.87 18.84
N SER A 96 -12.87 3.93 19.76
CA SER A 96 -12.62 3.45 21.13
C SER A 96 -12.50 1.92 21.17
N PHE A 97 -11.99 1.36 22.26
CA PHE A 97 -11.88 -0.10 22.41
C PHE A 97 -13.23 -0.83 22.35
N THR A 98 -14.33 -0.20 22.76
CA THR A 98 -15.68 -0.79 22.65
C THR A 98 -16.17 -0.85 21.20
N GLN A 99 -15.52 -0.13 20.28
CA GLN A 99 -15.90 0.00 18.87
C GLN A 99 -15.03 -0.86 17.92
N VAL A 100 -14.34 -1.87 18.44
CA VAL A 100 -13.43 -2.70 17.64
C VAL A 100 -14.17 -3.41 16.51
N ILE A 101 -15.40 -3.88 16.74
CA ILE A 101 -16.20 -4.56 15.70
C ILE A 101 -16.56 -3.60 14.56
N GLU A 102 -16.92 -2.36 14.88
CA GLU A 102 -17.20 -1.30 13.92
C GLU A 102 -15.95 -0.90 13.15
N ALA A 103 -14.80 -0.80 13.83
CA ALA A 103 -13.52 -0.51 13.19
C ALA A 103 -13.12 -1.60 12.17
N PHE A 104 -13.30 -2.87 12.52
CA PHE A 104 -13.09 -4.01 11.60
C PHE A 104 -14.09 -3.99 10.45
N SER A 105 -15.38 -3.75 10.73
CA SER A 105 -16.42 -3.65 9.70
C SER A 105 -16.10 -2.55 8.70
N TYR A 106 -15.62 -1.40 9.18
CA TYR A 106 -15.16 -0.31 8.32
C TYR A 106 -13.93 -0.70 7.49
N LEU A 107 -12.91 -1.31 8.10
CA LEU A 107 -11.72 -1.77 7.38
C LEU A 107 -12.06 -2.76 6.25
N GLN A 108 -13.01 -3.66 6.49
CA GLN A 108 -13.48 -4.64 5.50
C GLN A 108 -14.17 -4.02 4.29
N THR A 109 -14.64 -2.77 4.37
CA THR A 109 -15.16 -2.05 3.20
C THR A 109 -14.09 -1.77 2.14
N ARG A 110 -12.80 -1.90 2.48
CA ARG A 110 -11.64 -1.56 1.64
C ARG A 110 -11.62 -0.09 1.20
N ARG A 111 -12.21 0.80 1.99
CA ARG A 111 -12.28 2.26 1.73
C ARG A 111 -11.47 3.11 2.71
N ALA A 112 -10.68 2.49 3.58
CA ALA A 112 -9.82 3.22 4.50
C ALA A 112 -8.77 4.03 3.73
N THR A 113 -8.58 5.30 4.11
CA THR A 113 -7.51 6.18 3.65
C THR A 113 -6.48 6.34 4.75
N GLY A 114 -5.44 5.49 4.74
CA GLY A 114 -4.45 5.43 5.81
C GLY A 114 -4.72 4.28 6.78
N LYS A 115 -4.40 4.47 8.06
CA LYS A 115 -4.57 3.45 9.11
C LYS A 115 -5.82 3.70 9.94
N VAL A 116 -6.58 2.62 10.17
CA VAL A 116 -7.64 2.57 11.19
C VAL A 116 -6.98 2.32 12.55
N VAL A 117 -7.27 3.17 13.55
CA VAL A 117 -6.61 3.12 14.87
C VAL A 117 -7.64 2.94 15.98
N ILE A 118 -7.32 2.07 16.94
CA ILE A 118 -8.06 1.91 18.19
C ILE A 118 -7.34 2.69 19.30
N HIS A 119 -8.02 3.66 19.90
CA HIS A 119 -7.51 4.43 21.04
C HIS A 119 -8.64 5.21 21.76
N PRO A 120 -8.66 5.27 23.11
CA PRO A 120 -7.79 4.55 24.02
C PRO A 120 -8.15 3.06 24.11
N VAL A 121 -7.14 2.26 24.49
CA VAL A 121 -7.28 0.84 24.86
C VAL A 121 -7.28 0.78 26.40
N PRO A 122 -8.09 -0.10 27.04
CA PRO A 122 -8.11 -0.26 28.49
C PRO A 122 -6.75 -0.61 29.09
#